data_AF-G8U132-F1
#
_entry.id   AF-G8U132-F1
#
_cell.length_a   1.000
_cell.length_b   1.000
_cell.length_c   1.000
_cell.angle_alpha   90.00
_cell.angle_beta   90.00
_cell.angle_gamma   90.00
#
_symmetry.space_group_name_H-M   'P 1'
#
loop_
_entity.id
_entity.type
_entity.pdbx_description
1 polymer ?
#
loop_
_entity_poly.entity_id
_entity_poly.type
_entity_poly.pdbx_seq_one_letter_code
_entity_poly.pdbx_strand_id
1 'polypeptide(L)' 'MRGSALKPIDDAGLYVSPRQVARLLGVSEYLLDKAIQEGQVPHRRIGQRILIPRAWIDFSENPIAPPPYTEA' A
#
# COMPACT_ATOMS: atom_id res chain seq x y z
N MET A 1 -12.44 10.22 -14.04
CA MET A 1 -11.62 9.25 -14.79
C MET A 1 -10.97 8.30 -13.79
N ARG A 2 -11.50 7.09 -13.62
CA ARG A 2 -10.92 6.05 -12.74
C ARG A 2 -9.99 5.18 -13.58
N GLY A 3 -8.70 5.34 -13.37
CA GLY A 3 -7.69 4.60 -14.11
C GLY A 3 -6.33 4.79 -13.47
N SER A 4 -6.11 4.15 -12.33
CA SER A 4 -4.74 3.87 -11.89
C SER A 4 -4.69 2.42 -11.46
N ALA A 5 -4.83 1.52 -12.43
CA ALA A 5 -4.61 0.10 -12.21
C ALA A 5 -3.19 -0.07 -11.66
N LEU A 6 -3.07 -0.64 -10.46
CA LEU A 6 -1.78 -1.06 -9.92
C LEU A 6 -1.12 -1.97 -10.95
N LYS A 7 -0.09 -1.45 -11.63
CA LYS A 7 0.70 -2.26 -12.55
C LYS A 7 1.68 -3.05 -11.70
N PRO A 8 1.59 -4.38 -11.66
CA PRO A 8 2.55 -5.17 -10.93
C PRO A 8 3.95 -5.03 -11.55
N ILE A 9 4.95 -5.14 -10.69
CA ILE A 9 6.37 -5.01 -11.08
C ILE A 9 6.95 -6.36 -11.44
N ASP A 10 6.40 -7.43 -10.87
CA ASP A 10 6.76 -8.81 -11.13
C ASP A 10 5.73 -9.50 -12.03
N ASP A 11 6.19 -10.53 -12.75
CA ASP A 11 5.35 -11.33 -13.66
C ASP A 11 4.18 -12.03 -12.93
N ALA A 12 4.35 -12.29 -11.63
CA ALA A 12 3.33 -12.94 -10.79
C ALA A 12 2.25 -11.98 -10.26
N GLY A 13 2.39 -10.67 -10.46
CA GLY A 13 1.35 -9.73 -10.03
C GLY A 13 1.37 -9.34 -8.55
N LEU A 14 2.38 -9.78 -7.79
CA LEU A 14 2.38 -9.78 -6.32
C LEU A 14 2.92 -8.51 -5.70
N TYR A 15 3.69 -7.71 -6.44
CA TYR A 15 4.41 -6.56 -5.91
C TYR A 15 4.15 -5.29 -6.72
N VAL A 16 4.10 -4.17 -6.01
CA VAL A 16 3.93 -2.84 -6.60
C VAL A 16 4.93 -1.85 -6.00
N SER A 17 5.18 -0.74 -6.68
CA SER A 17 6.12 0.27 -6.19
C SER A 17 5.48 1.15 -5.12
N PRO A 18 6.26 1.67 -4.16
CA PRO A 18 5.81 2.66 -3.18
C PRO A 18 5.07 3.83 -3.84
N ARG A 19 5.60 4.35 -4.96
CA ARG A 19 4.97 5.43 -5.73
C ARG A 19 3.56 5.10 -6.21
N GLN A 20 3.32 3.88 -6.68
CA GLN A 20 1.98 3.47 -7.11
C GLN A 20 1.03 3.33 -5.91
N VAL A 21 1.53 2.79 -4.79
CA VAL A 21 0.76 2.65 -3.56
C VAL A 21 0.37 4.02 -3.00
N ALA A 22 1.30 4.97 -2.96
CA ALA A 22 1.04 6.33 -2.48
C ALA A 22 -0.08 7.00 -3.28
N ARG A 23 -0.05 6.87 -4.62
CA ARG A 23 -1.09 7.38 -5.50
C ARG A 23 -2.45 6.72 -5.27
N LEU A 24 -2.46 5.41 -5.05
CA LEU A 24 -3.69 4.67 -4.81
C LEU A 24 -4.31 5.04 -3.46
N LEU A 25 -3.50 5.10 -2.40
CA LEU A 25 -3.94 5.46 -1.05
C LEU A 25 -4.22 6.97 -0.89
N GLY A 26 -3.88 7.78 -1.89
CA GLY A 26 -4.05 9.24 -1.83
C GLY A 26 -3.13 9.93 -0.82
N VAL A 27 -1.98 9.32 -0.48
CA VAL A 27 -1.00 9.87 0.46
C VAL A 27 0.26 10.35 -0.29
N SER A 28 1.04 11.21 0.36
CA SER A 28 2.34 11.61 -0.21
C SER A 28 3.33 10.45 -0.23
N GLU A 29 4.18 10.39 -1.26
CA GLU A 29 5.26 9.39 -1.36
C GLU A 29 6.18 9.44 -0.11
N TYR A 30 6.45 10.65 0.41
CA TYR A 30 7.23 10.85 1.64
C TYR A 30 6.62 10.17 2.87
N LEU A 31 5.30 10.29 3.08
CA LEU A 31 4.64 9.65 4.22
C LEU A 31 4.69 8.13 4.12
N LEU A 32 4.55 7.59 2.90
CA LEU A 32 4.68 6.16 2.68
C LEU A 32 6.11 5.66 2.92
N ASP A 33 7.11 6.39 2.43
CA ASP A 33 8.53 6.06 2.66
C ASP A 33 8.88 6.12 4.16
N LYS A 34 8.36 7.12 4.87
CA LYS A 34 8.50 7.22 6.33
C LYS A 34 7.86 6.02 7.03
N ALA A 35 6.64 5.64 6.65
CA ALA A 35 5.96 4.48 7.22
C ALA A 35 6.67 3.15 6.92
N ILE A 36 7.32 3.03 5.76
CA ILE A 36 8.21 1.90 5.42
C ILE A 36 9.43 1.88 6.35
N GLN A 37 10.09 3.02 6.54
CA GLN A 37 11.26 3.15 7.42
C GLN A 37 10.92 2.86 8.88
N GLU A 38 9.73 3.27 9.33
CA GLU A 38 9.19 2.99 10.67
C GLU A 38 8.66 1.55 10.83
N GLY A 39 8.68 0.74 9.75
CA GLY A 39 8.25 -0.66 9.78
C GLY A 39 6.72 -0.87 9.84
N GLN A 40 5.94 0.18 9.63
CA GLN A 40 4.47 0.14 9.65
C GLN A 40 3.88 -0.44 8.36
N VAL A 41 4.64 -0.37 7.26
CA VAL A 41 4.23 -0.90 5.95
C VAL A 41 5.11 -2.11 5.61
N PRO A 42 4.50 -3.28 5.33
CA PRO A 42 5.26 -4.43 4.90
C PRO A 42 5.90 -4.16 3.54
N HIS A 43 7.20 -4.42 3.45
CA HIS A 43 7.95 -4.21 2.23
C HIS A 43 8.96 -5.33 2.02
N ARG A 44 9.37 -5.51 0.77
CA ARG A 44 10.51 -6.35 0.39
C ARG A 44 11.49 -5.53 -0.43
N ARG A 45 12.77 -5.76 -0.17
CA ARG A 45 13.84 -5.22 -1.00
C ARG A 45 14.28 -6.29 -1.99
N ILE A 46 14.01 -6.06 -3.28
CA ILE A 46 14.47 -6.93 -4.36
C ILE A 46 15.50 -6.12 -5.17
N GLY A 47 16.77 -6.49 -5.04
CA GLY A 47 17.89 -5.70 -5.54
C GLY A 47 17.94 -4.30 -4.91
N GLN A 48 17.88 -3.27 -5.75
CA GLN A 48 17.88 -1.86 -5.30
C GLN A 48 16.48 -1.27 -5.11
N ARG A 49 15.42 -2.05 -5.33
CA ARG A 49 14.03 -1.57 -5.29
C ARG A 49 13.32 -2.00 -4.02
N ILE A 50 12.57 -1.07 -3.45
CA ILE A 50 11.58 -1.36 -2.41
C ILE A 50 10.27 -1.70 -3.11
N LEU A 51 9.65 -2.79 -2.69
CA LEU A 51 8.42 -3.32 -3.25
C LEU A 51 7.42 -3.58 -2.13
N ILE A 52 6.16 -3.23 -2.36
CA ILE A 52 5.07 -3.45 -1.41
C ILE A 52 4.23 -4.63 -1.93
N PRO A 53 3.91 -5.63 -1.09
CA PRO A 53 3.01 -6.71 -1.47
C PRO A 53 1.63 -6.16 -1.82
N ARG A 54 1.12 -6.49 -3.00
CA ARG A 54 -0.20 -6.06 -3.47
C ARG A 54 -1.32 -6.48 -2.52
N ALA A 55 -1.24 -7.70 -1.97
CA ALA A 55 -2.26 -8.21 -1.06
C ALA A 55 -2.50 -7.29 0.15
N TRP A 56 -1.45 -6.67 0.71
CA TRP A 56 -1.60 -5.75 1.84
C TRP A 56 -2.44 -4.51 1.47
N ILE A 57 -2.32 -4.06 0.22
CA ILE A 57 -3.04 -2.89 -0.28
C ILE A 57 -4.53 -3.22 -0.44
N ASP A 58 -4.84 -4.37 -1.03
CA ASP A 58 -6.22 -4.83 -1.21
C ASP A 58 -6.95 -4.94 0.15
N PHE A 59 -6.24 -5.27 1.25
CA PHE A 59 -6.79 -5.24 2.61
C PHE A 59 -7.00 -3.82 3.15
N SER A 60 -6.14 -2.86 2.79
CA SER A 60 -6.25 -1.46 3.23
C SER A 60 -7.35 -0.66 2.50
N GLU A 61 -7.82 -1.14 1.34
CA GLU A 61 -8.96 -0.54 0.62
C GLU A 61 -10.31 -0.73 1.34
N ASN A 62 -10.36 -1.47 2.45
CA ASN A 62 -11.56 -1.61 3.29
C ASN A 62 -11.45 -0.88 4.64
N PRO A 63 -11.70 0.44 4.71
CA PRO A 63 -11.74 1.19 5.96
C PRO A 63 -13.07 1.06 6.74
N ILE A 64 -14.03 0.21 6.33
CA ILE A 64 -15.32 0.07 7.04
C ILE A 64 -15.35 -1.23 7.84
N ALA A 65 -14.72 -1.16 9.01
CA ALA A 65 -15.42 -1.52 10.24
C ALA A 65 -14.82 -0.65 11.35
N PRO A 66 -15.35 0.56 11.61
CA PRO A 66 -15.22 1.06 12.98
C PRO A 66 -15.72 -0.06 13.91
N PRO A 67 -15.02 -0.39 15.02
CA PRO A 67 -15.65 -1.21 16.05
C PRO A 67 -17.02 -0.57 16.35
N PRO A 68 -18.10 -1.35 16.52
CA PRO A 68 -19.36 -0.76 16.95
C PRO A 68 -19.04 -0.01 18.25
N TYR A 69 -18.96 1.33 18.16
CA TYR A 69 -18.95 2.16 19.34
C TYR A 69 -20.34 1.99 19.92
N THR A 70 -20.45 1.05 20.85
CA THR A 70 -21.53 1.03 21.80
C THR A 70 -21.38 2.31 22.59
N GLU A 71 -22.19 3.33 22.25
CA GLU A 71 -22.54 4.36 23.22
C GLU A 71 -23.04 3.64 24.48
N ALA A 72 -22.34 3.87 25.60
CA ALA A 72 -22.74 3.47 26.94
C ALA A 72 -22.53 4.66 27.87
#